data_AF-A0A537GGM8-F1
#
_entry.id   AF-A0A537GGM8-F1
#
_cell.length_a   1.000
_cell.length_b   1.000
_cell.length_c   1.000
_cell.angle_alpha   90.00
_cell.angle_beta   90.00
_cell.angle_gamma   90.00
#
_symmetry.space_group_name_H-M   'P 1'
#
loop_
_entity.id
_entity.type
_entity.pdbx_description
1 polymer ?
#
loop_
_entity_poly.entity_id
_entity_poly.type
_entity_poly.pdbx_seq_one_letter_code
_entity_poly.pdbx_strand_id
1 'polypeptide(L)'
;MLSKPMLNHAMRIGILAMVACLSSAGSLLAKDDDDDDRQQEQERPPQVLQQGFESTDQMLSDIERAERGPKYSAWLVESTRFLNVPHRSFQPDVGDPAFVDLPVNIGIIKAPNGDITLYDSGWKQLAYIFDWNTSCCWYGVRDQMKAIGLDPDRVVRIIIGHGHWDHSGQLSEFPNAVLYVQKEELKQIDFFLDYPVRFNAGHIRAVNTIDPLTGSQVGPPQQACARSPVCGYPPQTVQEILGKVLAGKAKIVDGRHEVAPGMIIHPAFRGHTYGSQLLQVNTARGQLVFGSDTYSSWTGIRDWFVANIQQTDTIQQFLAYEKCYVLTSKQNSFNNCVSAHEPTSYTAAYPITSNWWNIPGGNCSRAAELTLANGERTHVPASPDRTPPASCHSVVPPHAIHP
;
A
#
# COMPACT_ATOMS: atom_id res chain seq x y z
N MET A 1 3.87 -2.43 -86.14
CA MET A 1 2.93 -1.29 -86.18
C MET A 1 1.52 -1.82 -86.04
N LEU A 2 0.77 -1.24 -85.10
CA LEU A 2 -0.70 -1.24 -84.96
C LEU A 2 -1.42 -2.55 -84.57
N SER A 3 -1.64 -2.63 -83.26
CA SER A 3 -2.80 -3.13 -82.47
C SER A 3 -3.85 -4.03 -83.13
N LYS A 4 -4.10 -5.17 -82.47
CA LYS A 4 -5.42 -5.82 -82.44
C LYS A 4 -5.79 -6.29 -81.02
N PRO A 5 -7.10 -6.35 -80.72
CA PRO A 5 -7.68 -6.44 -79.38
C PRO A 5 -7.96 -7.89 -78.98
N MET A 6 -8.22 -8.13 -77.69
CA MET A 6 -9.29 -9.00 -77.17
C MET A 6 -9.03 -9.31 -75.69
N LEU A 7 -9.86 -8.77 -74.80
CA LEU A 7 -10.11 -9.40 -73.51
C LEU A 7 -11.48 -8.95 -72.98
N ASN A 8 -12.50 -9.76 -73.27
CA ASN A 8 -13.79 -9.74 -72.60
C ASN A 8 -13.99 -11.13 -72.01
N HIS A 9 -14.40 -11.19 -70.73
CA HIS A 9 -14.66 -12.36 -69.87
C HIS A 9 -13.54 -12.75 -68.89
N ALA A 10 -13.42 -11.98 -67.79
CA ALA A 10 -13.11 -12.51 -66.45
C ALA A 10 -13.12 -11.37 -65.41
N MET A 11 -14.26 -10.72 -65.18
CA MET A 11 -14.38 -9.79 -64.05
C MET A 11 -15.83 -9.77 -63.55
N ARG A 12 -16.24 -10.83 -62.85
CA ARG A 12 -17.48 -10.85 -62.04
C ARG A 12 -17.58 -11.97 -61.00
N ILE A 13 -16.47 -12.65 -60.67
CA ILE A 13 -16.42 -13.60 -59.55
C ILE A 13 -15.21 -13.21 -58.70
N GLY A 14 -15.39 -12.25 -57.81
CA GLY A 14 -14.30 -11.76 -56.96
C GLY A 14 -14.68 -10.79 -55.86
N ILE A 15 -15.98 -10.61 -55.57
CA ILE A 15 -16.45 -9.68 -54.51
C ILE A 15 -17.41 -10.35 -53.52
N LEU A 16 -17.84 -11.61 -53.73
CA LEU A 16 -18.76 -12.28 -52.79
C LEU A 16 -18.13 -13.29 -51.83
N ALA A 17 -16.81 -13.52 -51.88
CA ALA A 17 -16.14 -14.51 -51.01
C ALA A 17 -15.27 -13.91 -49.89
N MET A 18 -15.20 -12.58 -49.76
CA MET A 18 -14.41 -11.89 -48.71
C MET A 18 -15.28 -11.11 -47.71
N VAL A 19 -16.54 -11.50 -47.51
CA VAL A 19 -17.41 -10.91 -46.47
C VAL A 19 -17.97 -11.96 -45.50
N ALA A 20 -17.70 -13.25 -45.71
CA ALA A 20 -18.32 -14.34 -44.92
C ALA A 20 -17.37 -15.09 -43.95
N CYS A 21 -16.11 -14.65 -43.77
CA CYS A 21 -15.16 -15.31 -42.85
C CYS A 21 -14.54 -14.38 -41.79
N LEU A 22 -15.15 -13.22 -41.50
CA LEU A 22 -14.72 -12.34 -40.40
C LEU A 22 -15.68 -12.37 -39.20
N SER A 23 -16.54 -13.38 -39.11
CA SER A 23 -17.33 -13.66 -37.90
C SER A 23 -16.70 -14.82 -37.14
N SER A 24 -15.88 -14.49 -36.14
CA SER A 24 -15.40 -15.31 -35.00
C SER A 24 -13.88 -15.31 -34.75
N ALA A 25 -13.13 -14.34 -35.27
CA ALA A 25 -11.88 -13.98 -34.59
C ALA A 25 -12.28 -13.18 -33.34
N GLY A 26 -12.49 -13.88 -32.23
CA GLY A 26 -12.67 -13.22 -30.92
C GLY A 26 -11.48 -12.31 -30.70
N SER A 27 -11.69 -11.01 -30.86
CA SER A 27 -10.70 -10.03 -30.46
C SER A 27 -10.55 -10.17 -28.95
N LEU A 28 -9.31 -10.33 -28.48
CA LEU A 28 -8.92 -10.22 -27.07
C LEU A 28 -9.07 -8.77 -26.56
N LEU A 29 -10.11 -8.07 -26.99
CA LEU A 29 -10.50 -6.78 -26.44
C LEU A 29 -11.29 -7.09 -25.16
N ALA A 30 -10.91 -6.45 -24.05
CA ALA A 30 -11.80 -6.32 -22.91
C ALA A 30 -13.10 -5.69 -23.44
N LYS A 31 -14.22 -6.37 -23.24
CA LYS A 31 -15.50 -6.02 -23.83
C LYS A 31 -16.21 -5.08 -22.86
N ASP A 32 -16.38 -3.80 -23.22
CA ASP A 32 -17.06 -2.76 -22.45
C ASP A 32 -18.59 -2.81 -22.64
N ASP A 33 -19.26 -3.94 -22.36
CA ASP A 33 -20.72 -4.01 -22.42
C ASP A 33 -21.31 -4.11 -20.99
N ASP A 34 -21.48 -2.95 -20.33
CA ASP A 34 -22.00 -2.76 -18.95
C ASP A 34 -23.51 -3.05 -18.77
N ASP A 35 -24.04 -4.20 -19.21
CA ASP A 35 -25.43 -4.56 -18.93
C ASP A 35 -25.58 -6.02 -18.44
N ASP A 36 -26.10 -6.14 -17.21
CA ASP A 36 -26.68 -7.33 -16.53
C ASP A 36 -25.75 -8.15 -15.59
N ASP A 37 -25.93 -7.93 -14.28
CA ASP A 37 -25.22 -8.47 -13.09
C ASP A 37 -25.04 -10.01 -13.03
N ARG A 38 -25.64 -10.78 -13.95
CA ARG A 38 -25.54 -12.25 -13.98
C ARG A 38 -24.39 -12.77 -14.86
N GLN A 39 -23.65 -11.92 -15.58
CA GLN A 39 -22.54 -12.33 -16.47
C GLN A 39 -21.12 -11.95 -15.96
N GLN A 40 -20.97 -11.40 -14.75
CA GLN A 40 -19.71 -10.86 -14.20
C GLN A 40 -18.52 -11.84 -14.10
N GLU A 41 -18.65 -13.14 -14.38
CA GLU A 41 -17.48 -14.03 -14.45
C GLU A 41 -16.61 -13.80 -15.69
N GLN A 42 -17.16 -13.24 -16.78
CA GLN A 42 -16.43 -13.05 -18.04
C GLN A 42 -15.76 -11.67 -18.21
N GLU A 43 -16.14 -10.67 -17.41
CA GLU A 43 -15.62 -9.28 -17.51
C GLU A 43 -14.44 -9.00 -16.58
N ARG A 44 -14.14 -9.91 -15.65
CA ARG A 44 -13.00 -9.74 -14.74
C ARG A 44 -11.70 -9.94 -15.51
N PRO A 45 -10.68 -9.09 -15.29
CA PRO A 45 -9.34 -9.43 -15.73
C PRO A 45 -8.96 -10.81 -15.17
N PRO A 46 -8.36 -11.70 -15.98
CA PRO A 46 -8.13 -13.11 -15.62
C PRO A 46 -7.25 -13.33 -14.39
N GLN A 47 -6.66 -12.27 -13.84
CA GLN A 47 -5.74 -12.28 -12.70
C GLN A 47 -6.37 -11.80 -11.39
N VAL A 48 -7.62 -11.32 -11.40
CA VAL A 48 -8.32 -10.79 -10.22
C VAL A 48 -9.11 -11.89 -9.53
N LEU A 49 -8.88 -12.09 -8.22
CA LEU A 49 -9.72 -12.97 -7.41
C LEU A 49 -11.15 -12.40 -7.36
N GLN A 50 -12.17 -13.25 -7.36
CA GLN A 50 -13.58 -12.81 -7.39
C GLN A 50 -13.90 -11.73 -6.34
N GLN A 51 -13.41 -11.92 -5.12
CA GLN A 51 -13.61 -11.01 -4.00
C GLN A 51 -12.70 -9.77 -4.02
N GLY A 52 -11.80 -9.67 -4.99
CA GLY A 52 -10.90 -8.53 -5.22
C GLY A 52 -11.35 -7.59 -6.35
N PHE A 53 -12.28 -8.05 -7.20
CA PHE A 53 -12.83 -7.23 -8.28
C PHE A 53 -13.82 -6.21 -7.72
N GLU A 54 -13.66 -4.96 -8.15
CA GLU A 54 -14.57 -3.86 -7.86
C GLU A 54 -14.74 -3.06 -9.14
N SER A 55 -15.97 -2.90 -9.61
CA SER A 55 -16.25 -2.09 -10.79
C SER A 55 -16.16 -0.59 -10.46
N THR A 56 -16.00 0.24 -11.50
CA THR A 56 -16.05 1.70 -11.36
C THR A 56 -17.36 2.15 -10.73
N ASP A 57 -18.50 1.61 -11.15
CA ASP A 57 -19.81 1.95 -10.58
C ASP A 57 -19.93 1.60 -9.10
N GLN A 58 -19.39 0.45 -8.70
CA GLN A 58 -19.36 0.07 -7.28
C GLN A 58 -18.54 1.07 -6.47
N MET A 59 -17.35 1.46 -6.96
CA MET A 59 -16.50 2.46 -6.32
C MET A 59 -17.17 3.83 -6.27
N LEU A 60 -17.85 4.27 -7.32
CA LEU A 60 -18.60 5.53 -7.33
C LEU A 60 -19.77 5.50 -6.32
N SER A 61 -20.49 4.38 -6.23
CA SER A 61 -21.53 4.17 -5.20
C SER A 61 -20.96 4.25 -3.78
N ASP A 62 -19.74 3.75 -3.58
CA ASP A 62 -19.04 3.83 -2.30
C ASP A 62 -18.66 5.25 -1.92
N ILE A 63 -18.25 6.07 -2.88
CA ILE A 63 -18.04 7.51 -2.67
C ILE A 63 -19.35 8.16 -2.21
N GLU A 64 -20.45 7.96 -2.93
CA GLU A 64 -21.75 8.57 -2.58
C GLU A 64 -22.25 8.16 -1.19
N ARG A 65 -22.03 6.89 -0.82
CA ARG A 65 -22.37 6.37 0.50
C ARG A 65 -21.47 6.98 1.57
N ALA A 66 -20.15 7.01 1.32
CA ALA A 66 -19.17 7.56 2.25
C ALA A 66 -19.39 9.05 2.51
N GLU A 67 -19.81 9.83 1.51
CA GLU A 67 -20.09 11.26 1.64
C GLU A 67 -21.25 11.59 2.60
N ARG A 68 -22.14 10.62 2.86
CA ARG A 68 -23.21 10.74 3.87
C ARG A 68 -22.73 10.44 5.29
N GLY A 69 -21.53 9.89 5.43
CA GLY A 69 -20.89 9.58 6.70
C GLY A 69 -20.25 10.80 7.37
N PRO A 70 -19.73 10.62 8.60
CA PRO A 70 -18.91 11.62 9.26
C PRO A 70 -17.69 11.98 8.41
N LYS A 71 -17.21 13.21 8.59
CA LYS A 71 -15.92 13.66 8.06
C LYS A 71 -14.85 13.41 9.11
N TYR A 72 -13.77 12.78 8.70
CA TYR A 72 -12.63 12.46 9.57
C TYR A 72 -11.53 13.52 9.43
N SER A 73 -10.76 13.70 10.50
CA SER A 73 -9.45 14.35 10.45
C SER A 73 -8.39 13.30 10.12
N ALA A 74 -7.34 13.71 9.42
CA ALA A 74 -6.26 12.80 9.05
C ALA A 74 -4.88 13.46 9.12
N TRP A 75 -3.90 12.67 9.59
CA TRP A 75 -2.49 13.00 9.62
C TRP A 75 -1.69 11.89 8.95
N LEU A 76 -0.51 12.26 8.44
CA LEU A 76 0.54 11.33 8.04
C LEU A 76 1.73 11.55 8.97
N VAL A 77 2.28 10.47 9.54
CA VAL A 77 3.43 10.54 10.45
C VAL A 77 4.52 9.60 9.97
N GLU A 78 5.74 10.12 9.86
CA GLU A 78 6.92 9.32 9.56
C GLU A 78 7.37 8.58 10.82
N SER A 79 7.09 7.28 10.87
CA SER A 79 7.50 6.37 11.95
C SER A 79 9.02 6.24 11.99
N THR A 80 9.63 6.02 10.82
CA THR A 80 11.07 5.83 10.62
C THR A 80 11.43 6.08 9.16
N ARG A 81 12.65 5.77 8.73
CA ARG A 81 13.15 6.01 7.39
C ARG A 81 14.07 4.89 6.91
N PHE A 82 13.85 4.44 5.68
CA PHE A 82 14.82 3.67 4.92
C PHE A 82 15.95 4.56 4.42
N LEU A 83 17.20 4.15 4.62
CA LEU A 83 18.36 4.90 4.15
C LEU A 83 19.05 4.18 3.00
N ASN A 84 19.52 4.96 2.02
CA ASN A 84 20.32 4.46 0.89
C ASN A 84 19.65 3.28 0.15
N VAL A 85 18.35 3.34 -0.09
CA VAL A 85 17.63 2.34 -0.89
C VAL A 85 18.08 2.47 -2.34
N PRO A 86 18.52 1.40 -3.02
CA PRO A 86 18.77 1.46 -4.46
C PRO A 86 17.51 1.96 -5.17
N HIS A 87 17.58 3.11 -5.84
CA HIS A 87 16.37 3.77 -6.35
C HIS A 87 15.60 2.85 -7.31
N ARG A 88 16.33 2.09 -8.14
CA ARG A 88 15.79 1.10 -9.08
C ARG A 88 15.17 -0.14 -8.42
N SER A 89 15.43 -0.44 -7.14
CA SER A 89 14.66 -1.49 -6.45
C SER A 89 13.29 -0.99 -5.98
N PHE A 90 13.13 0.33 -5.84
CA PHE A 90 11.88 0.95 -5.42
C PHE A 90 11.04 1.48 -6.59
N GLN A 91 11.68 2.08 -7.58
CA GLN A 91 11.08 2.51 -8.84
C GLN A 91 12.02 2.08 -9.99
N PRO A 92 11.80 0.89 -10.59
CA PRO A 92 12.72 0.31 -11.57
C PRO A 92 13.04 1.20 -12.78
N ASP A 93 12.07 2.01 -13.19
CA ASP A 93 12.15 2.88 -14.36
C ASP A 93 12.83 4.24 -14.09
N VAL A 94 13.18 4.53 -12.83
CA VAL A 94 13.82 5.80 -12.43
C VAL A 94 15.32 5.59 -12.23
N GLY A 95 16.13 6.46 -12.85
CA GLY A 95 17.57 6.26 -12.99
C GLY A 95 18.49 7.01 -12.02
N ASP A 96 18.11 8.24 -11.64
CA ASP A 96 18.93 9.11 -10.78
C ASP A 96 18.08 9.80 -9.70
N PRO A 97 18.62 10.01 -8.49
CA PRO A 97 19.92 9.49 -8.01
C PRO A 97 19.92 7.96 -7.85
N ALA A 98 21.10 7.35 -7.79
CA ALA A 98 21.25 5.89 -7.67
C ALA A 98 20.66 5.30 -6.37
N PHE A 99 20.63 6.11 -5.31
CA PHE A 99 20.06 5.77 -4.01
C PHE A 99 19.09 6.85 -3.56
N VAL A 100 18.07 6.45 -2.80
CA VAL A 100 17.03 7.32 -2.27
C VAL A 100 16.71 6.91 -0.83
N ASP A 101 16.41 7.90 0.01
CA ASP A 101 15.87 7.64 1.33
C ASP A 101 14.34 7.68 1.29
N LEU A 102 13.69 6.73 1.94
CA LEU A 102 12.23 6.59 1.88
C LEU A 102 11.63 6.71 3.29
N PRO A 103 10.69 7.64 3.52
CA PRO A 103 9.99 7.71 4.80
C PRO A 103 9.14 6.46 4.98
N VAL A 104 9.00 5.96 6.21
CA VAL A 104 8.01 4.93 6.56
C VAL A 104 6.85 5.65 7.23
N ASN A 105 5.78 5.88 6.48
CA ASN A 105 4.66 6.67 6.94
C ASN A 105 3.51 5.81 7.47
N ILE A 106 2.83 6.30 8.51
CA ILE A 106 1.55 5.78 8.99
C ILE A 106 0.46 6.83 8.83
N GLY A 107 -0.75 6.38 8.52
CA GLY A 107 -1.96 7.20 8.55
C GLY A 107 -2.58 7.21 9.93
N ILE A 108 -2.93 8.40 10.44
CA ILE A 108 -3.71 8.54 11.68
C ILE A 108 -5.04 9.19 11.31
N ILE A 109 -6.14 8.49 11.56
CA ILE A 109 -7.49 8.94 11.18
C ILE A 109 -8.34 9.07 12.43
N LYS A 110 -8.83 10.28 12.70
CA LYS A 110 -9.63 10.58 13.90
C LYS A 110 -11.07 10.87 13.51
N ALA A 111 -11.98 10.13 14.14
CA ALA A 111 -13.42 10.31 14.02
C ALA A 111 -13.92 11.48 14.89
N PRO A 112 -15.08 12.08 14.57
CA PRO A 112 -15.66 13.16 15.39
C PRO A 112 -15.94 12.77 16.85
N ASN A 113 -16.16 11.49 17.15
CA ASN A 113 -16.34 11.00 18.52
C ASN A 113 -15.01 10.85 19.30
N GLY A 114 -13.87 11.15 18.66
CA GLY A 114 -12.53 11.07 19.20
C GLY A 114 -11.84 9.71 19.04
N ASP A 115 -12.52 8.71 18.45
CA ASP A 115 -11.90 7.41 18.18
C ASP A 115 -10.86 7.52 17.06
N ILE A 116 -9.75 6.80 17.21
CA ILE A 116 -8.65 6.81 16.25
C ILE A 116 -8.56 5.45 15.56
N THR A 117 -8.39 5.51 14.25
CA THR A 117 -8.01 4.38 13.40
C THR A 117 -6.62 4.68 12.85
N LEU A 118 -5.68 3.76 13.02
CA LEU A 118 -4.40 3.81 12.33
C LEU A 118 -4.52 3.07 11.00
N TYR A 119 -3.89 3.62 9.96
CA TYR A 119 -3.62 2.90 8.73
C TYR A 119 -2.12 2.62 8.66
N ASP A 120 -1.78 1.34 8.71
CA ASP A 120 -0.48 0.83 9.13
C ASP A 120 -0.10 1.23 10.58
N SER A 121 0.98 0.66 11.09
CA SER A 121 1.44 0.80 12.48
C SER A 121 2.93 1.10 12.58
N GLY A 122 3.62 1.26 11.45
CA GLY A 122 5.04 1.58 11.44
C GLY A 122 5.91 0.38 11.79
N TRP A 123 7.13 0.67 12.23
CA TRP A 123 8.22 -0.29 12.36
C TRP A 123 8.83 -0.26 13.77
N LYS A 124 9.00 -1.42 14.42
CA LYS A 124 9.73 -1.52 15.71
C LYS A 124 10.75 -2.65 15.83
N GLN A 125 10.98 -3.41 14.77
CA GLN A 125 12.01 -4.43 14.76
C GLN A 125 13.38 -3.72 14.74
N LEU A 126 13.85 -3.27 15.91
CA LEU A 126 14.94 -2.30 16.04
C LEU A 126 16.26 -2.77 15.42
N ALA A 127 16.58 -4.07 15.48
CA ALA A 127 17.73 -4.63 14.77
C ALA A 127 17.63 -4.42 13.24
N TYR A 128 16.43 -4.51 12.68
CA TYR A 128 16.26 -4.25 11.25
C TYR A 128 16.42 -2.75 10.94
N ILE A 129 15.96 -1.86 11.84
CA ILE A 129 16.08 -0.40 11.66
C ILE A 129 17.56 0.01 11.74
N PHE A 130 18.24 -0.35 12.83
CA PHE A 130 19.56 0.16 13.17
C PHE A 130 20.71 -0.65 12.59
N ASP A 131 20.58 -1.98 12.47
CA ASP A 131 21.69 -2.83 12.01
C ASP A 131 21.59 -3.15 10.52
N TRP A 132 20.39 -3.46 10.01
CA TRP A 132 20.18 -3.83 8.60
C TRP A 132 20.02 -2.60 7.69
N ASN A 133 19.08 -1.72 8.03
CA ASN A 133 18.80 -0.50 7.29
C ASN A 133 19.77 0.63 7.65
N THR A 134 20.56 0.48 8.73
CA THR A 134 21.53 1.48 9.21
C THR A 134 20.89 2.85 9.50
N SER A 135 19.57 2.86 9.66
CA SER A 135 18.83 4.06 9.97
C SER A 135 19.03 4.41 11.42
N CYS A 136 19.07 5.69 11.65
CA CYS A 136 19.18 6.30 12.96
C CYS A 136 17.91 7.08 13.30
N CYS A 137 16.91 7.03 12.43
CA CYS A 137 15.64 7.73 12.55
C CYS A 137 14.58 6.78 13.10
N TRP A 138 14.18 6.95 14.35
CA TRP A 138 13.09 6.18 14.94
C TRP A 138 12.55 6.86 16.19
N TYR A 139 11.23 6.82 16.34
CA TYR A 139 10.54 7.22 17.55
C TYR A 139 9.25 6.41 17.69
N GLY A 140 8.89 6.01 18.92
CA GLY A 140 7.72 5.17 19.13
C GLY A 140 6.43 5.87 18.70
N VAL A 141 5.56 5.18 17.95
CA VAL A 141 4.33 5.78 17.39
C VAL A 141 3.44 6.35 18.48
N ARG A 142 3.32 5.69 19.64
CA ARG A 142 2.56 6.23 20.77
C ARG A 142 3.10 7.59 21.25
N ASP A 143 4.41 7.79 21.24
CA ASP A 143 5.02 9.04 21.67
C ASP A 143 4.97 10.10 20.57
N GLN A 144 5.09 9.71 19.30
CA GLN A 144 4.80 10.58 18.15
C GLN A 144 3.37 11.14 18.24
N MET A 145 2.38 10.28 18.51
CA MET A 145 0.98 10.69 18.67
C MET A 145 0.81 11.74 19.78
N LYS A 146 1.38 11.48 20.97
CA LYS A 146 1.32 12.45 22.08
C LYS A 146 1.97 13.78 21.70
N ALA A 147 3.11 13.74 21.01
CA ALA A 147 3.86 14.92 20.61
C ALA A 147 3.11 15.80 19.60
N ILE A 148 2.19 15.21 18.82
CA ILE A 148 1.28 15.96 17.93
C ILE A 148 -0.09 16.21 18.57
N GLY A 149 -0.26 15.99 19.87
CA GLY A 149 -1.49 16.29 20.61
C GLY A 149 -2.63 15.28 20.40
N LEU A 150 -2.32 14.05 20.00
CA LEU A 150 -3.28 12.94 19.90
C LEU A 150 -3.07 11.96 21.05
N ASP A 151 -4.18 11.39 21.53
CA ASP A 151 -4.17 10.40 22.60
C ASP A 151 -4.06 8.98 22.00
N PRO A 152 -2.92 8.27 22.18
CA PRO A 152 -2.75 6.92 21.65
C PRO A 152 -3.68 5.88 22.27
N ASP A 153 -4.28 6.15 23.44
CA ASP A 153 -5.24 5.23 24.06
C ASP A 153 -6.63 5.30 23.42
N ARG A 154 -6.86 6.28 22.53
CA ARG A 154 -8.05 6.38 21.67
C ARG A 154 -7.95 5.55 20.40
N VAL A 155 -6.83 4.87 20.15
CA VAL A 155 -6.69 3.95 19.01
C VAL A 155 -7.53 2.70 19.25
N VAL A 156 -8.64 2.59 18.52
CA VAL A 156 -9.59 1.47 18.60
C VAL A 156 -9.47 0.51 17.44
N ARG A 157 -8.85 0.93 16.33
CA ARG A 157 -8.66 0.13 15.12
C ARG A 157 -7.26 0.34 14.54
N ILE A 158 -6.69 -0.71 14.01
CA ILE A 158 -5.52 -0.64 13.12
C ILE A 158 -5.89 -1.40 11.85
N ILE A 159 -5.80 -0.74 10.71
CA ILE A 159 -5.99 -1.36 9.40
C ILE A 159 -4.61 -1.39 8.75
N ILE A 160 -4.06 -2.57 8.51
CA ILE A 160 -2.77 -2.68 7.80
C ILE A 160 -3.05 -2.79 6.30
N GLY A 161 -2.33 -2.05 5.47
CA GLY A 161 -2.39 -2.26 4.02
C GLY A 161 -1.88 -3.65 3.65
N HIS A 162 -0.86 -4.13 4.37
CA HIS A 162 -0.32 -5.48 4.29
C HIS A 162 0.58 -5.80 5.50
N GLY A 163 1.09 -7.03 5.57
CA GLY A 163 1.79 -7.59 6.73
C GLY A 163 3.30 -7.44 6.75
N HIS A 164 3.89 -6.55 5.94
CA HIS A 164 5.32 -6.29 6.06
C HIS A 164 5.66 -5.55 7.36
N TRP A 165 6.90 -5.69 7.81
CA TRP A 165 7.38 -5.25 9.13
C TRP A 165 7.35 -3.74 9.34
N ASP A 166 7.42 -2.95 8.28
CA ASP A 166 7.33 -1.49 8.28
C ASP A 166 5.90 -0.96 8.36
N HIS A 167 4.91 -1.85 8.17
CA HIS A 167 3.49 -1.53 8.18
C HIS A 167 2.77 -2.18 9.35
N SER A 168 3.22 -3.35 9.77
CA SER A 168 2.61 -4.16 10.83
C SER A 168 3.54 -4.38 12.03
N GLY A 169 4.61 -3.58 12.12
CA GLY A 169 5.62 -3.72 13.15
C GLY A 169 5.09 -3.43 14.56
N GLN A 170 4.20 -2.45 14.75
CA GLN A 170 3.85 -1.92 16.10
C GLN A 170 2.43 -2.24 16.58
N LEU A 171 1.85 -3.36 16.17
CA LEU A 171 0.47 -3.73 16.52
C LEU A 171 0.23 -3.91 18.03
N SER A 172 1.17 -4.52 18.74
CA SER A 172 1.06 -4.82 20.17
C SER A 172 1.20 -3.60 21.09
N GLU A 173 1.68 -2.45 20.57
CA GLU A 173 1.68 -1.18 21.31
C GLU A 173 0.27 -0.61 21.52
N PHE A 174 -0.71 -1.10 20.77
CA PHE A 174 -2.11 -0.69 20.87
C PHE A 174 -2.97 -1.89 21.28
N PRO A 175 -2.86 -2.39 22.52
CA PRO A 175 -3.48 -3.66 22.93
C PRO A 175 -5.01 -3.67 22.80
N ASN A 176 -5.65 -2.50 22.94
CA ASN A 176 -7.10 -2.35 22.83
C ASN A 176 -7.61 -2.35 21.38
N ALA A 177 -6.74 -2.02 20.41
CA ALA A 177 -7.14 -1.85 19.02
C ALA A 177 -7.41 -3.20 18.34
N VAL A 178 -8.46 -3.24 17.52
CA VAL A 178 -8.77 -4.35 16.63
C VAL A 178 -7.99 -4.20 15.33
N LEU A 179 -7.20 -5.21 14.98
CA LEU A 179 -6.50 -5.31 13.70
C LEU A 179 -7.47 -5.67 12.57
N TYR A 180 -7.43 -5.00 11.43
CA TYR A 180 -8.11 -5.40 10.20
C TYR A 180 -7.07 -5.85 9.19
N VAL A 181 -7.19 -7.11 8.74
CA VAL A 181 -6.25 -7.75 7.81
C VAL A 181 -7.03 -8.63 6.84
N GLN A 182 -6.62 -8.65 5.57
CA GLN A 182 -7.23 -9.52 4.57
C GLN A 182 -6.94 -11.00 4.85
N LYS A 183 -7.92 -11.85 4.60
CA LYS A 183 -7.77 -13.30 4.62
C LYS A 183 -6.69 -13.78 3.65
N GLU A 184 -6.59 -13.15 2.49
CA GLU A 184 -5.55 -13.47 1.50
C GLU A 184 -4.14 -13.15 2.00
N GLU A 185 -3.99 -12.14 2.87
CA GLU A 185 -2.71 -11.82 3.50
C GLU A 185 -2.31 -12.90 4.51
N LEU A 186 -3.27 -13.34 5.32
CA LEU A 186 -3.04 -14.44 6.27
C LEU A 186 -2.73 -15.76 5.56
N LYS A 187 -3.37 -16.04 4.42
CA LYS A 187 -3.04 -17.20 3.58
C LYS A 187 -1.62 -17.12 3.01
N GLN A 188 -1.18 -15.93 2.62
CA GLN A 188 0.19 -15.73 2.16
C GLN A 188 1.19 -15.98 3.29
N ILE A 189 0.92 -15.46 4.49
CA ILE A 189 1.72 -15.72 5.69
C ILE A 189 1.76 -17.23 5.98
N ASP A 190 0.61 -17.90 6.01
CA ASP A 190 0.49 -19.35 6.23
C ASP A 190 1.30 -20.15 5.20
N PHE A 191 1.16 -19.81 3.91
CA PHE A 191 1.96 -20.38 2.83
C PHE A 191 3.46 -20.21 3.06
N PHE A 192 3.90 -19.02 3.47
CA PHE A 192 5.31 -18.79 3.78
C PHE A 192 5.76 -19.57 5.02
N LEU A 193 4.93 -19.77 6.04
CA LEU A 193 5.29 -20.54 7.23
C LEU A 193 5.43 -22.05 6.95
N ASP A 194 4.54 -22.58 6.09
CA ASP A 194 4.50 -24.00 5.70
C ASP A 194 5.36 -24.32 4.46
N TYR A 195 6.03 -23.32 3.89
CA TYR A 195 6.79 -23.53 2.65
C TYR A 195 7.82 -24.66 2.80
N PRO A 196 7.79 -25.67 1.92
CA PRO A 196 8.51 -26.92 2.14
C PRO A 196 10.03 -26.72 2.04
N VAL A 197 10.73 -27.04 3.12
CA VAL A 197 12.21 -26.95 3.19
C VAL A 197 12.91 -27.82 2.13
N ARG A 198 12.30 -28.96 1.78
CA ARG A 198 12.82 -29.85 0.72
C ARG A 198 12.85 -29.20 -0.66
N PHE A 199 12.05 -28.16 -0.89
CA PHE A 199 12.03 -27.43 -2.14
C PHE A 199 12.93 -26.20 -2.01
N ASN A 200 14.06 -26.21 -2.73
CA ASN A 200 15.02 -25.10 -2.77
C ASN A 200 15.46 -24.60 -1.38
N ALA A 201 15.77 -25.53 -0.47
CA ALA A 201 16.21 -25.26 0.91
C ALA A 201 15.27 -24.37 1.76
N GLY A 202 14.02 -24.18 1.35
CA GLY A 202 13.08 -23.29 2.04
C GLY A 202 13.44 -21.81 1.91
N HIS A 203 14.07 -21.38 0.81
CA HIS A 203 14.48 -19.98 0.58
C HIS A 203 13.34 -18.95 0.64
N ILE A 204 12.08 -19.37 0.47
CA ILE A 204 10.90 -18.50 0.62
C ILE A 204 10.01 -18.92 1.81
N ARG A 205 10.61 -19.48 2.85
CA ARG A 205 9.91 -19.73 4.10
C ARG A 205 9.97 -18.49 5.00
N ALA A 206 8.83 -17.95 5.41
CA ALA A 206 8.77 -16.97 6.50
C ALA A 206 9.25 -17.66 7.77
N VAL A 207 10.07 -16.99 8.59
CA VAL A 207 10.79 -17.53 9.77
C VAL A 207 12.18 -18.11 9.48
N ASN A 208 12.68 -18.11 8.24
CA ASN A 208 14.09 -18.44 8.04
C ASN A 208 14.98 -17.21 8.06
N THR A 209 15.59 -16.91 9.21
CA THR A 209 16.87 -16.22 9.19
C THR A 209 18.06 -17.21 9.35
N ILE A 210 17.99 -18.39 9.99
CA ILE A 210 19.02 -19.47 9.91
C ILE A 210 18.56 -20.71 9.19
N ASP A 211 19.42 -21.07 8.23
CA ASP A 211 19.55 -22.34 7.56
C ASP A 211 19.01 -23.58 8.33
N PRO A 212 17.99 -24.27 7.80
CA PRO A 212 17.33 -25.40 8.44
C PRO A 212 18.14 -26.71 8.44
N LEU A 213 19.34 -26.73 7.85
CA LEU A 213 20.32 -27.82 7.98
C LEU A 213 21.36 -27.52 9.06
N THR A 214 21.27 -26.31 9.60
CA THR A 214 22.28 -25.49 10.27
C THR A 214 23.35 -24.95 9.34
N GLY A 215 23.86 -23.77 9.60
CA GLY A 215 23.85 -23.22 10.94
C GLY A 215 23.89 -21.74 10.97
N SER A 216 23.61 -21.07 9.84
CA SER A 216 23.85 -19.65 9.72
C SER A 216 22.80 -19.00 8.79
N GLN A 217 22.24 -17.81 9.01
CA GLN A 217 22.40 -16.88 10.14
C GLN A 217 21.11 -16.08 10.51
N VAL A 218 20.63 -16.10 11.78
CA VAL A 218 19.25 -15.68 12.16
C VAL A 218 19.32 -14.21 12.53
N GLY A 219 19.14 -13.37 11.53
CA GLY A 219 19.20 -11.92 11.64
C GLY A 219 20.46 -11.38 10.97
N PRO A 220 20.62 -10.06 10.86
CA PRO A 220 21.74 -9.45 10.12
C PRO A 220 23.10 -9.96 10.64
N PRO A 221 24.10 -10.26 9.78
CA PRO A 221 24.26 -9.78 8.40
C PRO A 221 24.30 -10.86 7.27
N GLN A 222 24.36 -10.35 6.03
CA GLN A 222 24.50 -10.97 4.69
C GLN A 222 23.22 -11.35 3.93
N GLN A 223 22.48 -10.29 3.54
CA GLN A 223 21.75 -10.10 2.26
C GLN A 223 20.72 -11.14 1.76
N ALA A 224 20.38 -12.20 2.50
CA ALA A 224 19.38 -13.16 2.01
C ALA A 224 17.98 -12.55 1.85
N CYS A 225 17.62 -11.57 2.69
CA CYS A 225 16.26 -11.05 2.72
C CYS A 225 16.00 -9.70 2.03
N ALA A 226 16.94 -9.16 1.25
CA ALA A 226 16.67 -7.86 0.62
C ALA A 226 15.77 -7.95 -0.63
N ARG A 227 15.40 -9.17 -1.10
CA ARG A 227 14.83 -9.36 -2.45
C ARG A 227 13.83 -10.50 -2.62
N SER A 228 13.37 -11.15 -1.54
CA SER A 228 12.33 -12.19 -1.66
C SER A 228 10.98 -11.70 -1.10
N PRO A 229 9.85 -12.23 -1.60
CA PRO A 229 8.51 -11.84 -1.13
C PRO A 229 8.26 -12.09 0.37
N VAL A 230 9.12 -12.85 1.05
CA VAL A 230 8.93 -13.23 2.46
C VAL A 230 9.55 -12.24 3.43
N CYS A 231 10.32 -11.29 2.91
CA CYS A 231 11.20 -10.49 3.75
C CYS A 231 10.50 -9.44 4.57
N GLY A 232 9.27 -9.12 4.18
CA GLY A 232 8.33 -8.41 5.02
C GLY A 232 7.88 -9.16 6.28
N TYR A 233 8.09 -10.48 6.38
CA TYR A 233 7.49 -11.33 7.40
C TYR A 233 8.52 -11.99 8.33
N PRO A 234 9.39 -11.22 9.02
CA PRO A 234 10.26 -11.78 10.03
C PRO A 234 9.43 -12.32 11.22
N PRO A 235 10.02 -13.19 12.06
CA PRO A 235 9.30 -13.83 13.16
C PRO A 235 8.57 -12.83 14.07
N GLN A 236 9.21 -11.71 14.41
CA GLN A 236 8.60 -10.69 15.27
C GLN A 236 7.35 -10.08 14.63
N THR A 237 7.34 -9.79 13.34
CA THR A 237 6.17 -9.25 12.64
C THR A 237 5.04 -10.28 12.52
N VAL A 238 5.39 -11.53 12.24
CA VAL A 238 4.39 -12.61 12.24
C VAL A 238 3.75 -12.77 13.63
N GLN A 239 4.53 -12.63 14.70
CA GLN A 239 4.01 -12.64 16.08
C GLN A 239 3.08 -11.46 16.37
N GLU A 240 3.35 -10.27 15.83
CA GLU A 240 2.47 -9.10 15.97
C GLU A 240 1.09 -9.37 15.37
N ILE A 241 1.07 -9.88 14.12
CA ILE A 241 -0.18 -10.17 13.39
C ILE A 241 -0.91 -11.34 14.04
N LEU A 242 -0.25 -12.49 14.18
CA LEU A 242 -0.86 -13.68 14.75
C LEU A 242 -1.23 -13.49 16.22
N GLY A 243 -0.48 -12.70 16.98
CA GLY A 243 -0.82 -12.33 18.36
C GLY A 243 -2.17 -11.63 18.44
N LYS A 244 -2.46 -10.68 17.54
CA LYS A 244 -3.77 -10.03 17.44
C LYS A 244 -4.86 -11.03 17.04
N VAL A 245 -4.60 -11.91 16.08
CA VAL A 245 -5.56 -12.94 15.64
C VAL A 245 -5.91 -13.90 16.77
N LEU A 246 -4.90 -14.49 17.41
CA LEU A 246 -5.06 -15.49 18.47
C LEU A 246 -5.67 -14.88 19.75
N ALA A 247 -5.41 -13.60 20.04
CA ALA A 247 -6.04 -12.90 21.15
C ALA A 247 -7.50 -12.46 20.87
N GLY A 248 -8.08 -12.79 19.72
CA GLY A 248 -9.41 -12.33 19.31
C GLY A 248 -9.49 -10.82 19.09
N LYS A 249 -8.35 -10.17 18.82
CA LYS A 249 -8.20 -8.74 18.55
C LYS A 249 -7.93 -8.47 17.07
N ALA A 250 -8.46 -9.31 16.19
CA ALA A 250 -8.43 -9.11 14.76
C ALA A 250 -9.79 -9.34 14.11
N LYS A 251 -10.10 -8.53 13.10
CA LYS A 251 -11.14 -8.71 12.10
C LYS A 251 -10.47 -9.20 10.82
N ILE A 252 -10.74 -10.45 10.47
CA ILE A 252 -10.32 -11.02 9.18
C ILE A 252 -11.31 -10.53 8.13
N VAL A 253 -10.80 -9.78 7.15
CA VAL A 253 -11.56 -9.20 6.03
C VAL A 253 -11.46 -10.13 4.82
N ASP A 254 -12.51 -10.19 4.00
CA ASP A 254 -12.53 -10.98 2.77
C ASP A 254 -13.06 -10.09 1.63
N GLY A 255 -12.16 -9.35 0.98
CA GLY A 255 -12.51 -8.38 -0.07
C GLY A 255 -12.87 -6.99 0.48
N ARG A 256 -13.84 -6.32 -0.17
CA ARG A 256 -14.33 -4.99 0.23
C ARG A 256 -15.01 -5.03 1.60
N HIS A 257 -14.75 -4.05 2.45
CA HIS A 257 -15.37 -3.99 3.78
C HIS A 257 -15.62 -2.56 4.28
N GLU A 258 -16.87 -2.25 4.64
CA GLU A 258 -17.18 -0.99 5.33
C GLU A 258 -16.84 -1.12 6.82
N VAL A 259 -15.81 -0.40 7.26
CA VAL A 259 -15.30 -0.44 8.64
C VAL A 259 -16.18 0.37 9.57
N ALA A 260 -16.61 1.54 9.08
CA ALA A 260 -17.50 2.48 9.71
C ALA A 260 -18.09 3.40 8.61
N PRO A 261 -19.18 4.14 8.87
CA PRO A 261 -19.70 5.10 7.89
C PRO A 261 -18.62 6.07 7.43
N GLY A 262 -18.37 6.15 6.12
CA GLY A 262 -17.31 6.99 5.55
C GLY A 262 -15.89 6.40 5.62
N MET A 263 -15.74 5.13 6.00
CA MET A 263 -14.45 4.43 6.06
C MET A 263 -14.57 3.02 5.46
N ILE A 264 -13.94 2.81 4.31
CA ILE A 264 -14.12 1.59 3.51
C ILE A 264 -12.75 1.02 3.16
N ILE A 265 -12.60 -0.29 3.37
CA ILE A 265 -11.47 -1.07 2.91
C ILE A 265 -11.78 -1.55 1.49
N HIS A 266 -10.83 -1.34 0.57
CA HIS A 266 -10.86 -1.87 -0.78
C HIS A 266 -9.74 -2.89 -0.97
N PRO A 267 -10.01 -4.10 -1.49
CA PRO A 267 -8.97 -5.06 -1.79
C PRO A 267 -8.07 -4.56 -2.93
N ALA A 268 -6.76 -4.72 -2.76
CA ALA A 268 -5.75 -4.52 -3.80
C ALA A 268 -4.91 -5.79 -3.94
N PHE A 269 -5.59 -6.92 -4.05
CA PHE A 269 -4.95 -8.23 -4.05
C PHE A 269 -3.91 -8.35 -5.14
N ARG A 270 -2.78 -8.94 -4.75
CA ARG A 270 -1.64 -9.16 -5.62
C ARG A 270 -1.03 -7.86 -6.18
N GLY A 271 -1.37 -6.68 -5.67
CA GLY A 271 -0.64 -5.44 -5.95
C GLY A 271 0.78 -5.54 -5.40
N HIS A 272 0.98 -5.07 -4.17
CA HIS A 272 2.27 -5.25 -3.49
C HIS A 272 2.41 -6.65 -2.87
N THR A 273 1.44 -7.06 -2.05
CA THR A 273 1.34 -8.41 -1.48
C THR A 273 0.10 -9.14 -1.97
N TYR A 274 0.01 -10.43 -1.68
CA TYR A 274 -1.12 -11.25 -2.13
C TYR A 274 -2.45 -10.73 -1.55
N GLY A 275 -2.45 -10.27 -0.30
CA GLY A 275 -3.62 -9.75 0.40
C GLY A 275 -3.59 -8.24 0.67
N SER A 276 -2.86 -7.47 -0.14
CA SER A 276 -2.84 -6.02 0.00
C SER A 276 -4.25 -5.41 -0.05
N GLN A 277 -4.45 -4.33 0.72
CA GLN A 277 -5.70 -3.57 0.78
C GLN A 277 -5.42 -2.07 0.87
N LEU A 278 -6.43 -1.28 0.54
CA LEU A 278 -6.46 0.18 0.58
C LEU A 278 -7.51 0.64 1.61
N LEU A 279 -7.37 1.87 2.11
CA LEU A 279 -8.36 2.50 2.98
C LEU A 279 -8.88 3.82 2.40
N GLN A 280 -10.15 3.84 2.01
CA GLN A 280 -10.90 5.05 1.69
C GLN A 280 -11.42 5.71 2.98
N VAL A 281 -11.26 7.03 3.09
CA VAL A 281 -11.72 7.84 4.22
C VAL A 281 -12.40 9.13 3.73
N ASN A 282 -13.63 9.35 4.18
CA ASN A 282 -14.38 10.57 3.90
C ASN A 282 -13.87 11.75 4.75
N THR A 283 -13.41 12.82 4.10
CA THR A 283 -12.83 13.98 4.81
C THR A 283 -13.38 15.32 4.30
N ALA A 284 -12.99 16.42 4.95
CA ALA A 284 -13.33 17.76 4.46
C ALA A 284 -12.73 18.07 3.08
N ARG A 285 -11.65 17.38 2.68
CA ARG A 285 -11.01 17.51 1.36
C ARG A 285 -11.54 16.55 0.30
N GLY A 286 -12.59 15.79 0.61
CA GLY A 286 -13.08 14.68 -0.21
C GLY A 286 -12.57 13.33 0.30
N GLN A 287 -12.66 12.29 -0.53
CA GLN A 287 -12.13 10.98 -0.18
C GLN A 287 -10.61 11.03 -0.18
N LEU A 288 -9.98 10.61 0.92
CA LEU A 288 -8.57 10.22 0.97
C LEU A 288 -8.48 8.72 0.76
N VAL A 289 -7.48 8.25 0.04
CA VAL A 289 -7.23 6.81 -0.12
C VAL A 289 -5.79 6.50 0.27
N PHE A 290 -5.62 5.82 1.40
CA PHE A 290 -4.33 5.34 1.85
C PHE A 290 -4.05 3.98 1.22
N GLY A 291 -2.89 3.83 0.59
CA GLY A 291 -2.60 2.60 -0.17
C GLY A 291 -1.43 1.77 0.31
N SER A 292 -0.75 2.16 1.39
CA SER A 292 0.42 1.43 1.89
C SER A 292 1.42 1.26 0.74
N ASP A 293 2.06 0.09 0.61
CA ASP A 293 2.98 -0.18 -0.50
C ASP A 293 2.31 -0.43 -1.84
N THR A 294 1.01 -0.71 -1.86
CA THR A 294 0.28 -0.61 -3.13
C THR A 294 0.35 0.84 -3.63
N TYR A 295 0.35 1.84 -2.76
CA TYR A 295 0.70 3.21 -3.11
C TYR A 295 2.11 3.56 -2.60
N SER A 296 3.11 2.73 -2.92
CA SER A 296 4.51 2.95 -2.48
C SER A 296 4.95 4.39 -2.69
N SER A 297 4.67 4.97 -3.87
CA SER A 297 5.03 6.34 -4.24
C SER A 297 3.86 7.06 -4.92
N TRP A 298 3.67 8.33 -4.57
CA TRP A 298 2.68 9.20 -5.18
C TRP A 298 3.11 9.66 -6.57
N THR A 299 4.41 9.91 -6.76
CA THR A 299 4.94 10.18 -8.11
C THR A 299 4.78 8.97 -9.02
N GLY A 300 4.90 7.75 -8.48
CA GLY A 300 4.58 6.53 -9.20
C GLY A 300 3.13 6.43 -9.66
N ILE A 301 2.17 6.84 -8.82
CA ILE A 301 0.74 6.91 -9.21
C ILE A 301 0.53 7.97 -10.29
N ARG A 302 1.09 9.18 -10.10
CA ARG A 302 0.96 10.32 -11.01
C ARG A 302 1.47 9.99 -12.42
N ASP A 303 2.64 9.39 -12.49
CA ASP A 303 3.39 9.18 -13.72
C ASP A 303 3.26 7.74 -14.25
N TRP A 304 2.45 6.91 -13.59
CA TRP A 304 2.23 5.49 -13.94
C TRP A 304 3.51 4.65 -13.94
N PHE A 305 4.35 4.85 -12.93
CA PHE A 305 5.54 4.04 -12.73
C PHE A 305 5.26 2.78 -11.94
N VAL A 306 5.97 1.72 -12.34
CA VAL A 306 5.99 0.45 -11.63
C VAL A 306 6.52 0.67 -10.20
N ALA A 307 5.83 0.09 -9.22
CA ALA A 307 6.25 0.13 -7.82
C ALA A 307 7.43 -0.83 -7.57
N ASN A 308 7.85 -0.92 -6.31
CA ASN A 308 9.06 -1.64 -5.90
C ASN A 308 9.09 -3.11 -6.39
N ILE A 309 10.30 -3.67 -6.48
CA ILE A 309 10.54 -5.01 -7.04
C ILE A 309 9.92 -6.16 -6.23
N GLN A 310 9.42 -5.91 -5.02
CA GLN A 310 8.77 -6.92 -4.16
C GLN A 310 7.29 -7.08 -4.47
N GLN A 311 6.71 -6.25 -5.35
CA GLN A 311 5.33 -6.39 -5.80
C GLN A 311 5.05 -7.76 -6.43
N THR A 312 3.83 -8.25 -6.30
CA THR A 312 3.47 -9.60 -6.77
C THR A 312 2.94 -9.64 -8.20
N ASP A 313 2.20 -8.62 -8.64
CA ASP A 313 1.60 -8.54 -9.97
C ASP A 313 1.47 -7.08 -10.40
N THR A 314 2.28 -6.66 -11.37
CA THR A 314 2.30 -5.27 -11.85
C THR A 314 0.98 -4.86 -12.48
N ILE A 315 0.19 -5.77 -13.07
CA ILE A 315 -1.13 -5.39 -13.61
C ILE A 315 -2.06 -5.00 -12.46
N GLN A 316 -2.06 -5.77 -11.37
CA GLN A 316 -2.88 -5.48 -10.19
C GLN A 316 -2.45 -4.20 -9.50
N GLN A 317 -1.15 -3.91 -9.51
CA GLN A 317 -0.61 -2.65 -9.01
C GLN A 317 -1.18 -1.44 -9.77
N PHE A 318 -1.27 -1.51 -11.10
CA PHE A 318 -1.82 -0.44 -11.94
C PHE A 318 -3.34 -0.32 -11.80
N LEU A 319 -4.06 -1.46 -11.69
CA LEU A 319 -5.49 -1.44 -11.38
C LEU A 319 -5.75 -0.77 -10.01
N ALA A 320 -4.88 -0.97 -9.02
CA ALA A 320 -5.00 -0.26 -7.75
C ALA A 320 -4.75 1.25 -7.91
N TYR A 321 -3.86 1.69 -8.81
CA TYR A 321 -3.72 3.12 -9.12
C TYR A 321 -5.02 3.68 -9.73
N GLU A 322 -5.63 2.97 -10.68
CA GLU A 322 -6.94 3.34 -11.24
C GLU A 322 -8.00 3.48 -10.15
N LYS A 323 -8.06 2.55 -9.19
CA LYS A 323 -8.96 2.67 -8.03
C LYS A 323 -8.75 3.99 -7.30
N CYS A 324 -7.50 4.46 -7.15
CA CYS A 324 -7.25 5.75 -6.51
C CYS A 324 -7.85 6.91 -7.31
N TYR A 325 -7.65 6.91 -8.63
CA TYR A 325 -8.20 7.93 -9.50
C TYR A 325 -9.73 7.94 -9.40
N VAL A 326 -10.39 6.79 -9.45
CA VAL A 326 -11.86 6.70 -9.32
C VAL A 326 -12.31 7.22 -7.96
N LEU A 327 -11.79 6.65 -6.87
CA LEU A 327 -12.22 6.92 -5.49
C LEU A 327 -11.95 8.37 -5.05
N THR A 328 -10.91 9.00 -5.60
CA THR A 328 -10.59 10.40 -5.30
C THR A 328 -11.13 11.39 -6.32
N SER A 329 -11.82 10.93 -7.36
CA SER A 329 -12.38 11.79 -8.40
C SER A 329 -13.81 12.29 -8.11
N LYS A 330 -13.92 13.60 -7.98
CA LYS A 330 -14.98 14.37 -8.68
C LYS A 330 -14.44 15.07 -9.93
N GLN A 331 -13.13 14.93 -10.22
CA GLN A 331 -12.37 15.65 -11.27
C GLN A 331 -11.19 14.85 -11.87
N ASN A 332 -11.20 13.50 -11.87
CA ASN A 332 -10.06 12.64 -12.25
C ASN A 332 -8.73 13.04 -11.55
N SER A 333 -8.79 13.28 -10.24
CA SER A 333 -7.61 13.67 -9.46
C SER A 333 -6.97 12.44 -8.82
N PHE A 334 -5.68 12.52 -8.52
CA PHE A 334 -4.90 11.58 -7.72
C PHE A 334 -4.27 12.28 -6.50
N ASN A 335 -4.65 13.55 -6.26
CA ASN A 335 -4.05 14.40 -5.23
C ASN A 335 -4.40 13.96 -3.80
N ASN A 336 -5.42 13.11 -3.65
CA ASN A 336 -5.83 12.53 -2.38
C ASN A 336 -5.39 11.06 -2.20
N CYS A 337 -4.56 10.54 -3.11
CA CYS A 337 -3.85 9.28 -2.93
C CYS A 337 -2.73 9.48 -1.91
N VAL A 338 -2.75 8.71 -0.82
CA VAL A 338 -1.77 8.77 0.27
C VAL A 338 -0.81 7.59 0.19
N SER A 339 0.47 7.90 -0.02
CA SER A 339 1.54 6.94 -0.25
C SER A 339 2.40 6.66 0.99
N ALA A 340 2.86 5.41 1.12
CA ALA A 340 3.65 4.99 2.28
C ALA A 340 5.10 5.51 2.25
N HIS A 341 5.75 5.44 1.09
CA HIS A 341 7.19 5.63 0.93
C HIS A 341 7.54 6.69 -0.11
N GLU A 342 6.69 7.72 -0.28
CA GLU A 342 6.94 8.77 -1.26
C GLU A 342 8.19 9.60 -0.88
N PRO A 343 9.26 9.62 -1.70
CA PRO A 343 10.49 10.34 -1.39
C PRO A 343 10.27 11.84 -1.20
N THR A 344 9.30 12.42 -1.92
CA THR A 344 8.96 13.83 -1.83
C THR A 344 7.99 14.17 -0.70
N SER A 345 7.65 13.21 0.18
CA SER A 345 6.86 13.48 1.38
C SER A 345 7.53 14.58 2.21
N TYR A 346 6.69 15.43 2.81
CA TYR A 346 7.16 16.55 3.61
C TYR A 346 7.97 17.56 2.79
N THR A 347 7.60 17.74 1.52
CA THR A 347 8.10 18.79 0.63
C THR A 347 6.92 19.44 -0.10
N ALA A 348 7.17 20.53 -0.82
CA ALA A 348 6.14 21.15 -1.67
C ALA A 348 5.73 20.27 -2.87
N ALA A 349 6.55 19.28 -3.25
CA ALA A 349 6.30 18.44 -4.42
C ALA A 349 5.23 17.37 -4.19
N TYR A 350 4.91 17.04 -2.93
CA TYR A 350 3.77 16.18 -2.58
C TYR A 350 2.70 16.99 -1.82
N PRO A 351 1.76 17.64 -2.53
CA PRO A 351 0.94 18.72 -1.96
C PRO A 351 0.09 18.33 -0.74
N ILE A 352 -0.33 17.07 -0.64
CA ILE A 352 -1.16 16.62 0.49
C ILE A 352 -0.39 16.66 1.83
N THR A 353 0.93 16.50 1.79
CA THR A 353 1.80 16.56 2.98
C THR A 353 2.46 17.93 3.17
N SER A 354 2.05 18.95 2.40
CA SER A 354 2.66 20.29 2.46
C SER A 354 2.52 20.96 3.83
N ASN A 355 1.52 20.61 4.63
CA ASN A 355 1.32 21.13 5.98
C ASN A 355 2.02 20.28 7.05
N TRP A 356 3.35 20.24 7.00
CA TRP A 356 4.19 19.40 7.85
C TRP A 356 5.10 20.14 8.84
N TRP A 357 5.59 19.41 9.83
CA TRP A 357 6.60 19.85 10.80
C TRP A 357 7.41 18.67 11.34
N ASN A 358 8.61 18.94 11.85
CA ASN A 358 9.38 17.99 12.65
C ASN A 358 8.73 17.81 14.03
N ILE A 359 8.62 16.56 14.48
CA ILE A 359 8.18 16.25 15.83
C ILE A 359 9.33 16.58 16.80
N PRO A 360 9.15 17.49 17.78
CA PRO A 360 10.20 17.85 18.73
C PRO A 360 10.69 16.62 19.51
N GLY A 361 12.02 16.38 19.50
CA GLY A 361 12.61 15.20 20.13
C GLY A 361 12.30 13.87 19.45
N GLY A 362 11.58 13.88 18.32
CA GLY A 362 11.12 12.69 17.62
C GLY A 362 12.15 12.02 16.72
N ASN A 363 13.44 12.38 16.81
CA ASN A 363 14.54 11.73 16.09
C ASN A 363 14.24 11.43 14.61
N CYS A 364 14.24 12.49 13.78
CA CYS A 364 13.81 12.53 12.38
C CYS A 364 12.30 12.41 12.10
N SER A 365 11.47 12.07 13.09
CA SER A 365 10.03 11.93 12.85
C SER A 365 9.41 13.25 12.41
N ARG A 366 8.60 13.17 11.36
CA ARG A 366 7.84 14.28 10.80
C ARG A 366 6.36 13.94 10.88
N ALA A 367 5.54 14.98 10.99
CA ALA A 367 4.09 14.86 10.89
C ALA A 367 3.57 15.84 9.85
N ALA A 368 2.50 15.45 9.15
CA ALA A 368 1.74 16.31 8.26
C ALA A 368 0.26 16.22 8.60
N GLU A 369 -0.39 17.38 8.77
CA GLU A 369 -1.83 17.49 8.93
C GLU A 369 -2.47 17.56 7.54
N LEU A 370 -3.13 16.48 7.11
CA LEU A 370 -3.67 16.37 5.76
C LEU A 370 -5.01 17.12 5.65
N THR A 371 -5.85 16.95 6.67
CA THR A 371 -7.19 17.54 6.76
C THR A 371 -7.75 17.44 8.18
N LEU A 372 -8.66 18.34 8.52
CA LEU A 372 -9.38 18.35 9.79
C LEU A 372 -10.89 18.29 9.55
N ALA A 373 -11.58 17.55 10.41
CA ALA A 373 -13.02 17.59 10.52
C ALA A 373 -13.48 18.98 10.98
N ASN A 374 -14.72 19.34 10.62
CA ASN A 374 -15.28 20.66 10.91
C ASN A 374 -15.23 20.97 12.42
N GLY A 375 -14.64 22.10 12.78
CA GLY A 375 -14.55 22.58 14.17
C GLY A 375 -13.33 22.07 14.94
N GLU A 376 -12.51 21.18 14.37
CA GLU A 376 -11.22 20.85 14.97
C GLU A 376 -10.20 21.99 14.76
N ARG A 377 -9.36 22.20 15.77
CA ARG A 377 -8.26 23.17 15.71
C ARG A 377 -7.02 22.49 15.13
N THR A 378 -6.20 23.26 14.44
CA THR A 378 -4.94 22.76 13.92
C THR A 378 -4.01 22.28 15.03
N HIS A 379 -3.37 21.14 14.76
CA HIS A 379 -2.31 20.57 15.58
C HIS A 379 -0.92 21.05 15.14
N VAL A 380 -0.85 21.80 14.03
CA VAL A 380 0.40 22.38 13.55
C VAL A 380 0.90 23.42 14.57
N PRO A 381 2.16 23.35 15.03
CA PRO A 381 2.71 24.34 15.94
C PRO A 381 2.64 25.76 15.36
N ALA A 382 2.51 26.77 16.21
CA ALA A 382 2.50 28.18 15.79
C ALA A 382 3.77 28.61 15.05
N SER A 383 4.89 27.93 15.31
CA SER A 383 6.18 28.11 14.61
C SER A 383 6.72 26.73 14.24
N PRO A 384 6.23 26.11 13.16
CA PRO A 384 6.57 24.73 12.80
C PRO A 384 8.02 24.67 12.31
N ASP A 385 8.82 23.80 12.92
CA ASP A 385 10.15 23.48 12.39
C ASP A 385 10.01 22.62 11.13
N ARG A 386 10.50 23.14 10.01
CA ARG A 386 10.49 22.50 8.69
C ARG A 386 11.89 22.30 8.15
N THR A 387 12.90 22.35 9.02
CA THR A 387 14.28 22.05 8.63
C THR A 387 14.38 20.55 8.36
N PRO A 388 14.85 20.11 7.18
CA PRO A 388 15.15 18.69 6.99
C PRO A 388 16.12 18.25 8.10
N PRO A 389 15.88 17.10 8.77
CA PRO A 389 16.72 16.69 9.89
C PRO A 389 18.18 16.60 9.44
N ALA A 390 19.03 17.49 9.95
CA ALA A 390 20.44 17.61 9.57
C ALA A 390 21.29 16.42 10.06
N SER A 391 20.83 15.76 11.13
CA SER A 391 21.41 14.56 11.70
C SER A 391 20.40 13.92 12.64
N CYS A 392 20.17 12.63 12.49
CA CYS A 392 19.53 11.77 13.49
C CYS A 392 20.40 11.67 14.77
N HIS A 393 19.78 11.41 15.92
CA HIS A 393 20.52 11.07 17.13
C HIS A 393 20.86 9.57 17.08
N SER A 394 22.15 9.25 17.12
CA SER A 394 22.69 7.89 17.07
C SER A 394 22.48 7.07 18.36
N VAL A 395 21.56 7.49 19.24
CA VAL A 395 21.24 6.72 20.45
C VAL A 395 20.35 5.57 20.04
N VAL A 396 20.99 4.48 19.68
CA VAL A 396 20.36 3.18 19.40
C VAL A 396 19.78 2.66 20.72
N PRO A 397 18.44 2.52 20.85
CA PRO A 397 17.85 1.91 22.04
C PRO A 397 18.38 0.49 22.22
N PRO A 398 18.55 0.01 23.46
CA PRO A 398 18.92 -1.38 23.70
C PRO A 398 17.94 -2.31 23.00
N HIS A 399 18.44 -3.18 22.13
CA HIS A 399 17.62 -4.15 21.41
C HIS A 399 18.39 -5.45 21.21
N ALA A 400 17.65 -6.56 21.16
CA ALA A 400 18.26 -7.84 20.85
C ALA A 400 18.60 -7.90 19.35
N ILE A 401 19.82 -8.32 19.04
CA ILE A 401 20.31 -8.56 17.66
C ILE A 401 19.65 -9.84 17.08
N HIS A 402 19.05 -10.67 17.94
CA HIS A 402 18.39 -11.93 17.57
C HIS A 402 16.92 -11.94 18.06
N PRO A 403 16.02 -12.60 17.30
CA PRO A 403 14.57 -12.54 17.52
C PRO A 403 14.11 -12.99 18.91
#